data_AF-R1BBH2-F1
#
_entry.id   AF-R1BBH2-F1
#
_cell.length_a   1.000
_cell.length_b   1.000
_cell.length_c   1.000
_cell.angle_alpha   90.00
_cell.angle_beta   90.00
_cell.angle_gamma   90.00
#
_symmetry.space_group_name_H-M   'P 1'
#
loop_
_entity.id
_entity.type
_entity.pdbx_description
1 polymer ?
#
loop_
_entity_poly.entity_id
_entity_poly.type
_entity_poly.pdbx_seq_one_letter_code
_entity_poly.pdbx_strand_id
1 'polypeptide(L)'
;MDGNEIGPTSATAIAEALRGNGGAVAIADALRVSGVLKTLDLTSNEIGDEGATAIADALKGNGVLTTLNLANNQIREQGAAAIAEALRGNGVLKTLDLSFISHSS
;
A
#
# COMPACT_ATOMS: atom_id res chain seq x y z
N MET A 1 -36.87 11.05 -20.42
CA MET A 1 -35.97 10.39 -19.45
C MET A 1 -34.80 9.95 -20.28
N ASP A 2 -33.82 10.83 -20.40
CA ASP A 2 -32.76 10.68 -21.37
C ASP A 2 -31.54 10.39 -20.51
N GLY A 3 -31.35 9.10 -20.22
CA GLY A 3 -30.50 8.56 -19.15
C GLY A 3 -28.99 8.70 -19.39
N ASN A 4 -28.55 9.92 -19.70
CA ASN A 4 -27.14 10.27 -19.88
C ASN A 4 -26.67 11.30 -18.85
N GLU A 5 -27.04 11.11 -17.58
CA GLU A 5 -26.34 11.74 -16.47
C GLU A 5 -25.24 10.79 -16.00
N ILE A 6 -24.01 11.01 -16.50
CA ILE A 6 -22.82 10.50 -15.82
C ILE A 6 -22.60 11.42 -14.62
N GLY A 7 -23.25 11.09 -13.50
CA GLY A 7 -23.10 11.80 -12.24
C GLY A 7 -21.68 11.64 -11.64
N PRO A 8 -21.36 12.36 -10.54
CA PRO A 8 -20.04 12.37 -9.87
C PRO A 8 -19.55 11.01 -9.31
N THR A 9 -20.21 9.92 -9.67
CA THR A 9 -20.04 8.57 -9.14
C THR A 9 -18.86 7.81 -9.77
N SER A 10 -18.51 8.04 -11.05
CA SER A 10 -17.47 7.23 -11.71
C SER A 10 -16.04 7.53 -11.25
N ALA A 11 -15.66 8.80 -11.08
CA ALA A 11 -14.33 9.15 -10.59
C ALA A 11 -14.15 8.75 -9.11
N THR A 12 -15.20 8.94 -8.30
CA THR A 12 -15.22 8.57 -6.88
C THR A 12 -15.16 7.05 -6.72
N ALA A 13 -15.92 6.28 -7.50
CA ALA A 13 -15.87 4.82 -7.48
C ALA A 13 -14.53 4.26 -7.94
N ILE A 14 -13.87 4.89 -8.92
CA ILE A 14 -12.51 4.50 -9.33
C ILE A 14 -11.50 4.80 -8.22
N ALA A 15 -11.61 5.96 -7.56
CA ALA A 15 -10.76 6.31 -6.42
C ALA A 15 -11.00 5.42 -5.20
N GLU A 16 -12.22 4.94 -4.98
CA GLU A 16 -12.55 3.92 -3.97
C GLU A 16 -12.05 2.54 -4.35
N ALA A 17 -12.09 2.17 -5.64
CA ALA A 17 -11.53 0.90 -6.12
C ALA A 17 -10.00 0.81 -5.97
N LEU A 18 -9.33 1.97 -5.85
CA LEU A 18 -7.90 2.08 -5.56
C LEU A 18 -7.60 2.23 -4.06
N ARG A 19 -8.62 2.24 -3.18
CA ARG A 19 -8.43 2.15 -1.73
C ARG A 19 -8.44 0.69 -1.28
N GLY A 20 -7.85 0.44 -0.11
CA GLY A 20 -7.77 -0.87 0.52
C GLY A 20 -6.79 -1.83 -0.14
N ASN A 21 -7.03 -3.13 0.06
CA ASN A 21 -6.13 -4.19 -0.42
C ASN A 21 -5.96 -4.20 -1.95
N GLY A 22 -7.03 -3.92 -2.71
CA GLY A 22 -6.97 -3.92 -4.18
C GLY A 22 -6.02 -2.85 -4.72
N GLY A 23 -6.10 -1.64 -4.18
CA GLY A 23 -5.15 -0.56 -4.50
C GLY A 23 -3.72 -0.90 -4.11
N ALA A 24 -3.53 -1.44 -2.90
CA ALA A 24 -2.22 -1.87 -2.42
C ALA A 24 -1.57 -2.94 -3.31
N VAL A 25 -2.36 -3.89 -3.84
CA VAL A 25 -1.88 -4.89 -4.81
C VAL A 25 -1.42 -4.24 -6.11
N ALA A 26 -2.21 -3.32 -6.67
CA ALA A 26 -1.82 -2.61 -7.89
C ALA A 26 -0.54 -1.77 -7.68
N ILE A 27 -0.40 -1.13 -6.52
CA ILE A 27 0.80 -0.39 -6.15
C ILE A 27 1.99 -1.35 -5.98
N ALA A 28 1.79 -2.53 -5.38
CA ALA A 28 2.84 -3.54 -5.26
C ALA A 28 3.36 -3.98 -6.63
N ASP A 29 2.47 -4.20 -7.60
CA ASP A 29 2.86 -4.52 -8.98
C ASP A 29 3.66 -3.38 -9.63
N ALA A 30 3.24 -2.14 -9.44
CA ALA A 30 3.99 -0.98 -9.91
C ALA A 30 5.37 -0.85 -9.22
N LEU A 31 5.46 -1.16 -7.93
CA LEU A 31 6.70 -1.13 -7.16
C LEU A 31 7.72 -2.16 -7.64
N ARG A 32 7.28 -3.34 -8.12
CA ARG A 32 8.19 -4.38 -8.65
C ARG A 32 8.98 -3.90 -9.87
N VAL A 33 8.38 -3.05 -10.69
CA VAL A 33 8.98 -2.54 -11.93
C VAL A 33 9.53 -1.11 -11.78
N SER A 34 9.21 -0.43 -10.68
CA SER A 34 9.67 0.94 -10.45
C SER A 34 11.14 0.99 -10.06
N GLY A 35 11.96 1.52 -10.97
CA GLY A 35 13.40 1.74 -10.77
C GLY A 35 13.79 3.16 -10.34
N VAL A 36 12.82 4.04 -10.08
CA VAL A 36 13.09 5.46 -9.79
C VAL A 36 12.38 5.99 -8.54
N LEU A 37 11.28 5.35 -8.11
CA LEU A 37 10.49 5.86 -6.99
C LEU A 37 11.26 5.69 -5.67
N LYS A 38 11.60 6.82 -5.03
CA LYS A 38 12.33 6.86 -3.75
C LYS A 38 11.42 6.94 -2.53
N THR A 39 10.26 7.57 -2.69
CA THR A 39 9.31 7.84 -1.61
C THR A 39 7.92 7.43 -2.05
N LEU A 40 7.23 6.70 -1.19
CA LEU A 40 5.84 6.30 -1.39
C LEU A 40 5.06 6.55 -0.09
N ASP A 41 3.97 7.33 -0.22
CA ASP A 41 3.05 7.60 0.88
C ASP A 41 1.70 6.96 0.58
N LEU A 42 1.29 6.04 1.47
CA LEU A 42 0.04 5.29 1.43
C LEU A 42 -0.76 5.49 2.72
N THR A 43 -0.55 6.59 3.43
CA THR A 43 -1.28 6.93 4.65
C THR A 43 -2.79 6.95 4.43
N SER A 44 -3.58 6.39 5.36
CA SER A 44 -5.05 6.44 5.34
C SER A 44 -5.71 5.86 4.08
N ASN A 45 -5.19 4.74 3.57
CA ASN A 45 -5.74 4.06 2.40
C ASN A 45 -6.51 2.77 2.73
N GLU A 46 -6.89 2.56 4.00
CA GLU A 46 -7.65 1.39 4.44
C GLU A 46 -6.96 0.05 4.10
N ILE A 47 -5.64 0.06 3.97
CA ILE A 47 -4.85 -1.12 3.61
C ILE A 47 -4.89 -2.11 4.78
N GLY A 48 -5.36 -3.33 4.53
CA GLY A 48 -5.35 -4.43 5.48
C GLY A 48 -4.14 -5.35 5.32
N ASP A 49 -4.15 -6.49 6.01
CA ASP A 49 -3.04 -7.45 6.01
C ASP A 49 -2.69 -8.00 4.63
N GLU A 50 -3.68 -8.24 3.77
CA GLU A 50 -3.46 -8.75 2.41
C GLU A 50 -2.73 -7.71 1.54
N GLY A 51 -3.16 -6.45 1.60
CA GLY A 51 -2.51 -5.36 0.88
C GLY A 51 -1.10 -5.10 1.40
N ALA A 52 -0.91 -5.12 2.71
CA ALA A 52 0.41 -5.02 3.34
C ALA A 52 1.34 -6.16 2.93
N THR A 53 0.82 -7.39 2.83
CA THR A 53 1.57 -8.56 2.35
C THR A 53 2.01 -8.39 0.90
N ALA A 54 1.12 -7.90 0.03
CA ALA A 54 1.47 -7.62 -1.37
C ALA A 54 2.59 -6.59 -1.48
N ILE A 55 2.51 -5.50 -0.71
CA ILE A 55 3.56 -4.47 -0.64
C ILE A 55 4.87 -5.08 -0.12
N ALA A 56 4.81 -5.89 0.93
CA ALA A 56 5.99 -6.58 1.49
C ALA A 56 6.69 -7.46 0.44
N ASP A 57 5.93 -8.22 -0.35
CA ASP A 57 6.50 -9.04 -1.42
C ASP A 57 7.15 -8.19 -2.53
N ALA A 58 6.60 -7.03 -2.86
CA ALA A 58 7.23 -6.11 -3.79
C ALA A 58 8.53 -5.51 -3.24
N LEU A 59 8.57 -5.23 -1.92
CA LEU A 59 9.77 -4.68 -1.26
C LEU A 59 10.96 -5.64 -1.30
N LYS A 60 10.77 -6.95 -1.30
CA LYS A 60 11.88 -7.92 -1.34
C LYS A 60 12.81 -7.74 -2.55
N GLY A 61 12.25 -7.31 -3.68
CA GLY A 61 12.98 -7.06 -4.93
C GLY A 61 13.19 -5.58 -5.26
N ASN A 62 12.55 -4.65 -4.53
CA ASN A 62 12.67 -3.23 -4.83
C ASN A 62 13.99 -2.67 -4.27
N GLY A 63 14.90 -2.36 -5.19
CA GLY A 63 16.23 -1.84 -4.87
C GLY A 63 16.35 -0.32 -4.84
N VAL A 64 15.24 0.43 -4.85
CA VAL A 64 15.30 1.90 -5.01
C VAL A 64 14.50 2.68 -3.97
N LEU A 65 13.41 2.13 -3.45
CA LEU A 65 12.53 2.81 -2.51
C LEU A 65 13.23 2.97 -1.16
N THR A 66 13.37 4.21 -0.70
CA THR A 66 14.05 4.55 0.56
C THR A 66 13.07 4.94 1.67
N THR A 67 11.85 5.37 1.31
CA THR A 67 10.84 5.83 2.27
C THR A 67 9.48 5.26 1.90
N LEU A 68 8.85 4.60 2.87
CA LEU A 68 7.49 4.08 2.77
C LEU A 68 6.67 4.52 3.98
N ASN A 69 5.54 5.18 3.74
CA ASN A 69 4.59 5.55 4.78
C ASN A 69 3.30 4.73 4.62
N LEU A 70 2.97 3.96 5.66
CA LEU A 70 1.77 3.12 5.76
C LEU A 70 0.91 3.49 6.97
N ALA A 71 1.11 4.69 7.53
CA ALA A 71 0.40 5.13 8.72
C ALA A 71 -1.13 5.16 8.53
N ASN A 72 -1.86 5.02 9.64
CA ASN A 72 -3.33 5.09 9.67
C ASN A 72 -4.02 4.13 8.68
N ASN A 73 -3.49 2.91 8.55
CA ASN A 73 -4.11 1.84 7.76
C ASN A 73 -4.65 0.72 8.68
N GLN A 74 -5.38 -0.22 8.09
CA GLN A 74 -6.01 -1.35 8.80
C GLN A 74 -5.08 -2.58 8.88
N ILE A 75 -3.77 -2.35 8.82
CA ILE A 75 -2.73 -3.39 8.92
C ILE A 75 -2.72 -3.91 10.35
N ARG A 76 -2.78 -5.23 10.51
CA ARG A 76 -2.68 -5.92 11.81
C ARG A 76 -1.36 -6.66 11.91
N GLU A 77 -1.26 -7.52 12.91
CA GLU A 77 -0.03 -8.28 13.21
C GLU A 77 0.48 -9.07 12.01
N GLN A 78 -0.41 -9.69 11.22
CA GLN A 78 -0.02 -10.49 10.07
C GLN A 78 0.64 -9.64 8.97
N GLY A 79 0.02 -8.52 8.59
CA GLY A 79 0.58 -7.62 7.58
C GLY A 79 1.86 -6.93 8.06
N ALA A 80 1.90 -6.52 9.33
CA ALA A 80 3.10 -5.94 9.94
C ALA A 80 4.26 -6.95 9.97
N ALA A 81 4.00 -8.21 10.32
CA ALA A 81 5.00 -9.28 10.29
C ALA A 81 5.51 -9.56 8.87
N ALA A 82 4.64 -9.54 7.86
CA ALA A 82 5.05 -9.70 6.47
C ALA A 82 6.00 -8.59 6.02
N ILE A 83 5.71 -7.33 6.37
CA ILE A 83 6.59 -6.18 6.09
C ILE A 83 7.92 -6.36 6.81
N ALA A 84 7.92 -6.69 8.10
CA ALA A 84 9.14 -6.90 8.87
C ALA A 84 10.04 -7.99 8.25
N GLU A 85 9.44 -9.09 7.78
CA GLU A 85 10.17 -10.18 7.14
C GLU A 85 10.79 -9.75 5.81
N ALA A 86 10.05 -9.01 4.97
CA ALA A 86 10.58 -8.46 3.72
C ALA A 86 11.78 -7.53 3.95
N LEU A 87 11.79 -6.78 5.05
CA LEU A 87 12.86 -5.85 5.38
C LEU A 87 14.15 -6.54 5.86
N ARG A 88 14.13 -7.79 6.31
CA ARG A 88 15.36 -8.52 6.67
C ARG A 88 16.35 -8.60 5.52
N GLY A 89 15.84 -8.68 4.28
CA GLY A 89 16.64 -8.72 3.05
C GLY A 89 16.72 -7.39 2.31
N ASN A 90 15.92 -6.38 2.67
CA ASN A 90 15.91 -5.08 1.99
C ASN A 90 16.79 -4.07 2.72
N GLY A 91 18.03 -3.92 2.26
CA GLY A 91 18.97 -2.91 2.77
C GLY A 91 18.77 -1.49 2.22
N VAL A 92 17.80 -1.27 1.34
CA VAL A 92 17.57 0.01 0.65
C VAL A 92 16.58 0.89 1.40
N LEU A 93 15.47 0.32 1.90
CA LEU A 93 14.49 1.08 2.66
C LEU A 93 15.12 1.62 3.95
N LYS A 94 15.02 2.93 4.15
CA LYS A 94 15.61 3.65 5.30
C LYS A 94 14.58 4.16 6.28
N THR A 95 13.36 4.39 5.81
CA THR A 95 12.27 4.93 6.62
C THR A 95 11.00 4.16 6.33
N LEU A 96 10.42 3.60 7.39
CA LEU A 96 9.11 2.97 7.38
C LEU A 96 8.26 3.59 8.50
N ASP A 97 7.09 4.10 8.15
CA ASP A 97 6.09 4.55 9.10
C ASP A 97 4.91 3.57 9.13
N LEU A 98 4.65 3.00 10.30
CA LEU A 98 3.52 2.11 10.61
C LEU A 98 2.72 2.66 11.81
N SER A 99 2.76 3.97 12.05
CA SER A 99 1.98 4.59 13.13
C SER A 99 0.48 4.43 12.88
N PHE A 100 -0.29 4.28 13.97
CA PHE A 100 -1.75 4.13 13.91
C PHE A 100 -2.24 2.95 13.04
N ILE A 101 -1.48 1.86 12.96
CA ILE A 101 -1.99 0.59 12.42
C ILE A 101 -2.86 -0.13 13.46
N SER A 102 -3.71 -1.05 13.01
CA SER A 102 -4.68 -1.73 13.89
C SER A 102 -4.00 -2.82 14.73
N HIS A 103 -4.09 -2.72 16.07
CA HIS A 103 -3.69 -3.82 16.95
C HIS A 103 -4.89 -4.72 17.26
N SER A 104 -4.69 -6.04 17.20
CA SER A 104 -5.63 -7.02 17.75
C SER A 104 -5.48 -7.01 19.27
N SER A 105 -6.55 -6.71 20.00
CA SER A 105 -6.61 -6.76 21.47
C SER A 105 -6.63 -8.18 22.02
#